data_AF-A0A7N2MBU5-F1
#
_entry.id   AF-A0A7N2MBU5-F1
#
_cell.length_a   1.000
_cell.length_b   1.000
_cell.length_c   1.000
_cell.angle_alpha   90.00
_cell.angle_beta   90.00
_cell.angle_gamma   90.00
#
_symmetry.space_group_name_H-M   'P 1'
#
loop_
_entity.id
_entity.type
_entity.pdbx_description
1 polymer ?
#
loop_
_entity_poly.entity_id
_entity_poly.type
_entity_poly.pdbx_seq_one_letter_code
_entity_poly.pdbx_strand_id
1 'polypeptide(L)'
;MTMLIIASTTSSTSTRAFTFAFKYSLSSSLAFKIKTHFHIIHSKPRITLFLLRPMSSSASRSPANGSVTLQEWQAWGTNSPLPTMVTDIVDQMKALEIDIDAHMTFGGSGGKLQGDFKVQEDKKHRATYQALGDSEKKLQFFSARQIACRLLGSRGYLCQKCWLPFEDCMCSRVMPCSLWRGMRFWLYMHPKDFLRQNNTGKLLWQVFGVEAATLCLFGITEQEEIMWNTFKHAGKNNVWCLYPNKNATSKSVQEAFGQESSADQKCTQLMTNGDKTLNFILIDGTWSNSNAMFSRLKEHAKSIWGAEDLPCISLATGASAMHKLRPQPSWDRTCTAAAAIGLLSELQLLPEFTSYGLDKRAEAVEDALVALLEALTTRRLRMGRSITRKVRHSRDIC
;
A
#
# COMPACT_ATOMS: atom_id res chain seq x y z
N MET A 1 -6.31 -70.21 -38.88
CA MET A 1 -7.20 -69.12 -39.33
C MET A 1 -7.84 -68.51 -38.09
N THR A 2 -7.42 -67.28 -37.77
CA THR A 2 -8.14 -66.25 -36.98
C THR A 2 -8.28 -66.38 -35.45
N MET A 3 -7.58 -65.45 -34.78
CA MET A 3 -7.84 -64.62 -33.56
C MET A 3 -8.51 -65.27 -32.32
N LEU A 4 -7.94 -65.27 -31.11
CA LEU A 4 -7.32 -64.21 -30.26
C LEU A 4 -8.35 -63.29 -29.59
N ILE A 5 -8.63 -63.51 -28.29
CA ILE A 5 -8.88 -62.47 -27.26
C ILE A 5 -8.29 -62.93 -25.92
N ILE A 6 -7.52 -62.03 -25.30
CA ILE A 6 -6.74 -62.13 -24.07
C ILE A 6 -7.42 -61.31 -22.96
N ALA A 7 -7.21 -61.72 -21.70
CA ALA A 7 -6.94 -60.91 -20.49
C ALA A 7 -7.83 -61.36 -19.30
N SER A 8 -7.37 -62.15 -18.33
CA SER A 8 -6.25 -62.01 -17.35
C SER A 8 -6.68 -61.29 -16.06
N THR A 9 -6.85 -62.10 -15.02
CA THR A 9 -7.00 -61.76 -13.60
C THR A 9 -5.64 -61.88 -12.88
N THR A 10 -5.24 -60.89 -12.09
CA THR A 10 -4.13 -60.98 -11.10
C THR A 10 -4.43 -59.97 -9.97
N SER A 11 -4.68 -60.41 -8.74
CA SER A 11 -3.80 -60.91 -7.66
C SER A 11 -3.17 -59.80 -6.81
N SER A 12 -3.44 -59.92 -5.51
CA SER A 12 -3.01 -59.14 -4.36
C SER A 12 -1.50 -59.08 -4.11
N THR A 13 -1.02 -57.95 -3.58
CA THR A 13 0.11 -57.92 -2.63
C THR A 13 -0.08 -56.81 -1.59
N SER A 14 0.14 -57.19 -0.34
CA SER A 14 0.04 -56.40 0.90
C SER A 14 1.45 -56.08 1.38
N THR A 15 1.70 -54.83 1.78
CA THR A 15 2.89 -54.49 2.57
C THR A 15 2.53 -53.41 3.59
N ARG A 16 2.57 -53.78 4.87
CA ARG A 16 2.38 -52.93 6.05
C ARG A 16 3.59 -52.02 6.26
N ALA A 17 3.36 -50.73 6.51
CA ALA A 17 4.37 -49.81 7.04
C ALA A 17 4.00 -49.43 8.49
N PHE A 18 4.96 -49.65 9.39
CA PHE A 18 4.87 -49.41 10.83
C PHE A 18 4.85 -47.90 11.15
N THR A 19 3.89 -47.47 11.97
CA THR A 19 3.82 -46.11 12.51
C THR A 19 4.35 -46.13 13.94
N PHE A 20 5.51 -45.51 14.17
CA PHE A 20 6.00 -45.22 15.52
C PHE A 20 5.32 -43.95 16.02
N ALA A 21 4.49 -44.10 17.06
CA ALA A 21 3.87 -42.99 17.77
C ALA A 21 4.83 -42.48 18.86
N PHE A 22 5.32 -41.25 18.71
CA PHE A 22 5.85 -40.48 19.83
C PHE A 22 4.79 -39.48 20.28
N LYS A 23 4.15 -39.78 21.42
CA LYS A 23 3.35 -38.82 22.19
C LYS A 23 4.31 -37.93 22.97
N TYR A 24 4.33 -36.64 22.65
CA TYR A 24 4.64 -35.61 23.64
C TYR A 24 3.58 -34.52 23.55
N SER A 25 3.01 -34.17 24.71
CA SER A 25 1.86 -33.28 24.86
C SER A 25 2.28 -31.83 24.59
N LEU A 26 1.66 -31.17 23.62
CA LEU A 26 1.60 -29.71 23.61
C LEU A 26 0.28 -29.27 24.23
N SER A 27 0.39 -28.55 25.34
CA SER A 27 -0.69 -27.83 25.99
C SER A 27 -1.30 -26.82 25.02
N SER A 28 -2.62 -26.73 25.11
CA SER A 28 -3.52 -26.01 24.23
C SER A 28 -3.46 -24.49 24.38
N SER A 29 -3.68 -23.84 23.22
CA SER A 29 -4.49 -22.63 23.02
C SER A 29 -3.97 -21.28 23.56
N LEU A 30 -3.27 -20.54 22.69
CA LEU A 30 -3.40 -19.08 22.64
C LEU A 30 -4.39 -18.73 21.52
N ALA A 31 -5.68 -18.89 21.81
CA ALA A 31 -6.75 -18.44 20.93
C ALA A 31 -6.82 -16.90 21.00
N PHE A 32 -6.54 -16.23 19.89
CA PHE A 32 -6.82 -14.81 19.70
C PHE A 32 -8.31 -14.56 19.95
N LYS A 33 -8.65 -13.97 21.11
CA LYS A 33 -9.99 -13.50 21.42
C LYS A 33 -10.28 -12.24 20.61
N ILE A 34 -11.00 -12.37 19.51
CA ILE A 34 -11.70 -11.27 18.86
C ILE A 34 -12.78 -10.79 19.84
N LYS A 35 -12.59 -9.60 20.41
CA LYS A 35 -13.49 -9.01 21.38
C LYS A 35 -14.66 -8.35 20.64
N THR A 36 -15.71 -9.11 20.32
CA THR A 36 -17.01 -8.54 19.94
C THR A 36 -17.78 -8.16 21.20
N HIS A 37 -17.79 -6.89 21.56
CA HIS A 37 -18.75 -6.36 22.54
C HIS A 37 -19.54 -5.22 21.91
N PHE A 38 -20.68 -5.56 21.32
CA PHE A 38 -21.77 -4.62 21.06
C PHE A 38 -22.51 -4.44 22.40
N HIS A 39 -22.37 -3.28 23.03
CA HIS A 39 -23.31 -2.80 24.02
C HIS A 39 -23.88 -1.46 23.57
N ILE A 40 -25.11 -1.49 23.08
CA ILE A 40 -25.96 -0.32 22.95
C ILE A 40 -26.40 0.04 24.37
N ILE A 41 -25.80 1.08 24.95
CA ILE A 41 -26.29 1.72 26.17
C ILE A 41 -26.86 3.08 25.78
N HIS A 42 -28.19 3.16 25.78
CA HIS A 42 -28.91 4.42 25.82
C HIS A 42 -28.72 5.05 27.20
N SER A 43 -27.91 6.09 27.30
CA SER A 43 -27.97 7.03 28.42
C SER A 43 -27.50 8.41 27.96
N LYS A 44 -28.41 9.39 28.03
CA LYS A 44 -28.13 10.80 27.73
C LYS A 44 -27.58 11.47 28.99
N PRO A 45 -26.42 12.15 28.93
CA PRO A 45 -26.16 13.29 29.78
C PRO A 45 -26.48 14.58 29.01
N ARG A 46 -27.37 15.40 29.56
CA ARG A 46 -27.52 16.80 29.16
C ARG A 46 -26.27 17.54 29.62
N ILE A 47 -25.39 17.87 28.67
CA ILE A 47 -24.34 18.87 28.89
C ILE A 47 -24.61 20.00 27.89
N THR A 48 -24.99 21.14 28.44
CA THR A 48 -25.17 22.41 27.75
C THR A 48 -23.78 22.90 27.30
N LEU A 49 -23.40 22.58 26.06
CA LEU A 49 -22.22 23.15 25.43
C LEU A 49 -22.62 24.42 24.69
N PHE A 50 -22.09 25.55 25.14
CA PHE A 50 -22.23 26.84 24.46
C PHE A 50 -21.82 26.69 22.99
N LEU A 51 -22.74 27.00 22.08
CA LEU A 51 -22.49 27.12 20.65
C LEU A 51 -21.55 28.31 20.40
N LEU A 52 -20.25 28.09 20.55
CA LEU A 52 -19.26 28.90 19.88
C LEU A 52 -19.29 28.52 18.40
N ARG A 53 -20.10 29.28 17.66
CA ARG A 53 -20.10 29.37 16.21
C ARG A 53 -18.64 29.45 15.75
N PRO A 54 -18.10 28.52 14.95
CA PRO A 54 -16.80 28.74 14.33
C PRO A 54 -16.99 29.96 13.45
N MET A 55 -16.31 31.06 13.79
CA MET A 55 -16.16 32.17 12.86
C MET A 55 -15.68 31.58 11.55
N SER A 56 -16.45 31.85 10.50
CA SER A 56 -16.11 31.64 9.12
C SER A 56 -14.73 32.25 8.86
N SER A 57 -13.68 31.42 8.98
CA SER A 57 -12.36 31.77 8.48
C SER A 57 -12.48 31.77 6.96
N SER A 58 -12.55 32.98 6.42
CA SER A 58 -12.27 33.37 5.04
C SER A 58 -12.18 32.19 4.07
N ALA A 59 -13.21 32.05 3.23
CA ALA A 59 -13.06 31.39 1.94
C ALA A 59 -11.80 31.97 1.29
N SER A 60 -10.68 31.25 1.39
CA SER A 60 -9.53 31.51 0.57
C SER A 60 -10.05 31.32 -0.83
N ARG A 61 -10.03 32.42 -1.59
CA ARG A 61 -10.31 32.42 -3.03
C ARG A 61 -9.62 31.19 -3.59
N SER A 62 -10.43 30.29 -4.17
CA SER A 62 -9.96 29.21 -5.04
C SER A 62 -8.86 29.81 -5.92
N PRO A 63 -7.68 29.18 -6.06
CA PRO A 63 -6.67 29.71 -6.96
C PRO A 63 -7.35 29.92 -8.31
N ALA A 64 -7.30 31.17 -8.78
CA ALA A 64 -7.75 31.55 -10.10
C ALA A 64 -6.77 30.94 -11.12
N ASN A 65 -6.92 29.63 -11.34
CA ASN A 65 -6.43 28.81 -12.45
C ASN A 65 -6.42 27.35 -11.97
N GLY A 66 -6.94 26.43 -12.79
CA GLY A 66 -7.04 25.01 -12.44
C GLY A 66 -5.72 24.27 -12.20
N SER A 67 -4.56 24.93 -12.09
CA SER A 67 -3.25 24.33 -11.77
C SER A 67 -3.26 23.60 -10.43
N VAL A 68 -2.40 22.58 -10.32
CA VAL A 68 -2.14 21.90 -9.05
C VAL A 68 -1.05 22.69 -8.35
N THR A 69 -1.36 23.24 -7.18
CA THR A 69 -0.35 23.96 -6.38
C THR A 69 0.50 22.97 -5.60
N LEU A 70 1.72 23.38 -5.20
CA LEU A 70 2.55 22.56 -4.31
C LEU A 70 1.82 22.24 -2.99
N GLN A 71 1.09 23.21 -2.43
CA GLN A 71 0.31 23.01 -1.21
C GLN A 71 -0.78 21.96 -1.40
N GLU A 72 -1.51 21.99 -2.52
CA GLU A 72 -2.51 20.96 -2.84
C GLU A 72 -1.86 19.60 -3.00
N TRP A 73 -0.75 19.52 -3.73
CA TRP A 73 0.01 18.29 -3.94
C TRP A 73 0.43 17.64 -2.61
N GLN A 74 1.06 18.42 -1.74
CA GLN A 74 1.54 17.92 -0.45
C GLN A 74 0.39 17.53 0.49
N ALA A 75 -0.76 18.22 0.40
CA ALA A 75 -1.94 17.87 1.18
C ALA A 75 -2.48 16.45 0.88
N TRP A 76 -2.15 15.87 -0.28
CA TRP A 76 -2.53 14.48 -0.62
C TRP A 76 -1.70 13.40 0.09
N GLY A 77 -0.76 13.77 0.97
CA GLY A 77 0.01 12.83 1.80
C GLY A 77 1.45 12.63 1.34
N THR A 78 2.09 13.68 0.83
CA THR A 78 3.51 13.67 0.44
C THR A 78 4.20 14.95 0.88
N ASN A 79 5.51 14.90 1.10
CA ASN A 79 6.36 16.07 1.31
C ASN A 79 7.22 16.39 0.07
N SER A 80 7.09 15.60 -1.01
CA SER A 80 7.88 15.79 -2.23
C SER A 80 7.53 17.11 -2.94
N PRO A 81 8.43 17.63 -3.80
CA PRO A 81 8.03 18.62 -4.80
C PRO A 81 6.95 18.03 -5.72
N LEU A 82 6.17 18.92 -6.35
CA LEU A 82 5.22 18.54 -7.38
C LEU A 82 5.98 18.07 -8.62
N PRO A 83 5.74 16.84 -9.14
CA PRO A 83 6.48 16.34 -10.29
C PRO A 83 6.23 17.18 -11.54
N THR A 84 7.29 17.46 -12.30
CA THR A 84 7.25 18.35 -13.47
C THR A 84 6.32 17.77 -14.53
N MET A 85 6.50 16.50 -14.87
CA MET A 85 5.69 15.82 -15.88
C MET A 85 4.21 15.71 -15.51
N VAL A 86 3.88 15.63 -14.20
CA VAL A 86 2.49 15.66 -13.75
C VAL A 86 1.89 17.04 -14.01
N THR A 87 2.64 18.10 -13.73
CA THR A 87 2.22 19.49 -14.00
C THR A 87 1.99 19.71 -15.49
N ASP A 88 2.94 19.30 -16.34
CA ASP A 88 2.84 19.43 -17.80
C ASP A 88 1.59 18.74 -18.35
N ILE A 89 1.30 17.52 -17.89
CA ILE A 89 0.11 16.78 -18.34
C ILE A 89 -1.17 17.45 -17.87
N VAL A 90 -1.20 17.94 -16.62
CA VAL A 90 -2.35 18.69 -16.10
C VAL A 90 -2.62 19.95 -16.92
N ASP A 91 -1.58 20.68 -17.31
CA ASP A 91 -1.74 21.90 -18.11
C ASP A 91 -2.11 21.59 -19.55
N GLN A 92 -1.57 20.52 -20.14
CA GLN A 92 -2.00 20.02 -21.46
C GLN A 92 -3.46 19.58 -21.47
N MET A 93 -3.97 18.97 -20.39
CA MET A 93 -5.38 18.59 -20.28
C MET A 93 -6.30 19.82 -20.23
N LYS A 94 -5.89 20.89 -19.54
CA LYS A 94 -6.68 22.13 -19.52
C LYS A 94 -6.62 22.91 -20.82
N ALA A 95 -5.44 22.96 -21.45
CA ALA A 95 -5.33 23.51 -22.80
C ALA A 95 -6.28 22.78 -23.75
N LEU A 96 -6.35 21.44 -23.63
CA LEU A 96 -7.31 20.66 -24.41
C LEU A 96 -8.77 21.04 -24.09
N GLU A 97 -9.16 21.28 -22.84
CA GLU A 97 -10.54 21.73 -22.52
C GLU A 97 -10.93 23.00 -23.27
N ILE A 98 -10.00 23.94 -23.38
CA ILE A 98 -10.18 25.20 -24.11
C ILE A 98 -10.24 24.92 -25.62
N ASP A 99 -9.32 24.10 -26.15
CA ASP A 99 -9.22 23.81 -27.58
C ASP A 99 -10.47 23.13 -28.15
N ILE A 100 -11.11 22.25 -27.35
CA ILE A 100 -12.29 21.48 -27.80
C ILE A 100 -13.62 22.00 -27.25
N ASP A 101 -13.59 23.11 -26.49
CA ASP A 101 -14.76 23.70 -25.81
C ASP A 101 -15.59 22.65 -25.04
N ALA A 102 -14.90 21.78 -24.29
CA ALA A 102 -15.54 20.71 -23.53
C ALA A 102 -14.86 20.50 -22.18
N HIS A 103 -15.66 20.52 -21.11
CA HIS A 103 -15.18 20.31 -19.76
C HIS A 103 -14.81 18.84 -19.48
N MET A 104 -13.75 18.64 -18.71
CA MET A 104 -13.38 17.36 -18.15
C MET A 104 -14.47 16.86 -17.21
N THR A 105 -15.01 15.69 -17.52
CA THR A 105 -15.94 14.98 -16.64
C THR A 105 -15.32 13.67 -16.17
N PHE A 106 -15.41 13.41 -14.88
CA PHE A 106 -14.89 12.19 -14.26
C PHE A 106 -16.05 11.36 -13.70
N GLY A 107 -16.01 10.05 -13.93
CA GLY A 107 -17.11 9.17 -13.53
C GLY A 107 -16.81 7.69 -13.67
N GLY A 108 -17.85 6.87 -13.47
CA GLY A 108 -17.80 5.43 -13.64
C GLY A 108 -16.89 4.68 -12.66
N SER A 109 -16.61 3.41 -12.99
CA SER A 109 -15.76 2.55 -12.15
C SER A 109 -14.32 3.05 -12.12
N GLY A 110 -13.94 3.68 -11.00
CA GLY A 110 -12.59 4.15 -10.75
C GLY A 110 -12.34 5.63 -11.07
N GLY A 111 -13.38 6.43 -11.30
CA GLY A 111 -13.27 7.88 -11.49
C GLY A 111 -12.46 8.26 -12.73
N LYS A 112 -12.77 7.64 -13.86
CA LYS A 112 -12.05 7.86 -15.12
C LYS A 112 -12.66 9.04 -15.87
N LEU A 113 -11.88 9.68 -16.73
CA LEU A 113 -12.38 10.62 -17.74
C LEU A 113 -13.55 10.00 -18.53
N GLN A 114 -14.53 10.81 -18.89
CA GLN A 114 -15.76 10.44 -19.63
C GLN A 114 -15.99 11.34 -20.84
N GLY A 115 -16.97 10.96 -21.67
CA GLY A 115 -17.45 11.78 -22.78
C GLY A 115 -16.45 11.97 -23.92
N ASP A 116 -16.73 12.95 -24.77
CA ASP A 116 -15.92 13.26 -25.96
C ASP A 116 -14.52 13.75 -25.60
N PHE A 117 -14.39 14.48 -24.50
CA PHE A 117 -13.09 14.89 -23.96
C PHE A 117 -12.16 13.68 -23.78
N LYS A 118 -12.66 12.60 -23.16
CA LYS A 118 -11.90 11.36 -22.96
C LYS A 118 -11.42 10.78 -24.30
N VAL A 119 -12.24 10.82 -25.35
CA VAL A 119 -11.89 10.27 -26.66
C VAL A 119 -10.73 11.06 -27.28
N GLN A 120 -10.80 12.39 -27.23
CA GLN A 120 -9.75 13.27 -27.76
C GLN A 120 -8.46 13.16 -26.95
N GLU A 121 -8.57 13.19 -25.62
CA GLU A 121 -7.42 13.03 -24.73
C GLU A 121 -6.75 11.66 -24.91
N ASP A 122 -7.52 10.56 -25.00
CA ASP A 122 -6.97 9.23 -25.24
C ASP A 122 -6.27 9.13 -26.61
N LYS A 123 -6.77 9.84 -27.64
CA LYS A 123 -6.13 9.91 -28.96
C LYS A 123 -4.78 10.63 -28.87
N LYS A 124 -4.73 11.81 -28.26
CA LYS A 124 -3.50 12.59 -28.05
C LYS A 124 -2.49 11.83 -27.19
N HIS A 125 -2.96 11.19 -26.12
CA HIS A 125 -2.13 10.35 -25.25
C HIS A 125 -1.54 9.16 -26.01
N ARG A 126 -2.34 8.42 -26.80
CA ARG A 126 -1.83 7.28 -27.58
C ARG A 126 -0.76 7.72 -28.59
N ALA A 127 -0.99 8.83 -29.29
CA ALA A 127 0.00 9.38 -30.22
C ALA A 127 1.29 9.79 -29.51
N THR A 128 1.19 10.48 -28.38
CA THR A 128 2.34 10.87 -27.55
C THR A 128 3.11 9.64 -27.07
N TYR A 129 2.40 8.65 -26.51
CA TYR A 129 3.00 7.40 -26.03
C TYR A 129 3.71 6.62 -27.14
N GLN A 130 3.15 6.61 -28.36
CA GLN A 130 3.78 5.97 -29.53
C GLN A 130 5.03 6.70 -30.00
N ALA A 131 5.04 8.04 -29.92
CA ALA A 131 6.19 8.86 -30.28
C ALA A 131 7.37 8.75 -29.31
N LEU A 132 7.13 8.34 -28.06
CA LEU A 132 8.20 8.04 -27.12
C LEU A 132 8.98 6.81 -27.61
N GLY A 133 10.28 6.95 -27.85
CA GLY A 133 11.15 5.84 -28.26
C GLY A 133 11.70 5.00 -27.11
N ASP A 134 11.73 5.58 -25.91
CA ASP A 134 12.40 5.02 -24.73
C ASP A 134 11.39 4.43 -23.72
N SER A 135 11.70 3.26 -23.18
CA SER A 135 10.81 2.54 -22.24
C SER A 135 10.68 3.26 -20.90
N GLU A 136 11.74 3.92 -20.44
CA GLU A 136 11.74 4.70 -19.20
C GLU A 136 10.84 5.94 -19.34
N LYS A 137 10.99 6.71 -20.42
CA LYS A 137 10.08 7.82 -20.73
C LYS A 137 8.63 7.38 -20.86
N LYS A 138 8.36 6.21 -21.45
CA LYS A 138 7.00 5.64 -21.53
C LYS A 138 6.43 5.35 -20.14
N LEU A 139 7.22 4.77 -19.25
CA LEU A 139 6.82 4.53 -17.87
C LEU A 139 6.51 5.85 -17.15
N GLN A 140 7.41 6.82 -17.22
CA GLN A 140 7.24 8.13 -16.58
C GLN A 140 5.97 8.83 -17.07
N PHE A 141 5.78 8.87 -18.39
CA PHE A 141 4.60 9.48 -19.00
C PHE A 141 3.30 8.77 -18.59
N PHE A 142 3.31 7.43 -18.59
CA PHE A 142 2.17 6.65 -18.11
C PHE A 142 1.84 6.97 -16.65
N SER A 143 2.85 6.96 -15.77
CA SER A 143 2.68 7.22 -14.35
C SER A 143 2.16 8.63 -14.09
N ALA A 144 2.79 9.64 -14.71
CA ALA A 144 2.41 11.03 -14.58
C ALA A 144 0.97 11.27 -15.06
N ARG A 145 0.55 10.66 -16.18
CA ARG A 145 -0.85 10.75 -16.63
C ARG A 145 -1.83 10.13 -15.65
N GLN A 146 -1.54 8.94 -15.13
CA GLN A 146 -2.42 8.30 -14.15
C GLN A 146 -2.62 9.21 -12.92
N ILE A 147 -1.55 9.85 -12.44
CA ILE A 147 -1.58 10.78 -11.30
C ILE A 147 -2.36 12.05 -11.65
N ALA A 148 -2.11 12.67 -12.82
CA ALA A 148 -2.83 13.86 -13.28
C ALA A 148 -4.35 13.63 -13.33
N CYS A 149 -4.79 12.55 -13.97
CA CYS A 149 -6.20 12.16 -14.01
C CYS A 149 -6.79 11.97 -12.60
N ARG A 150 -6.02 11.40 -11.66
CA ARG A 150 -6.46 11.18 -10.29
C ARG A 150 -6.61 12.49 -9.53
N LEU A 151 -5.65 13.41 -9.65
CA LEU A 151 -5.69 14.72 -8.99
C LEU A 151 -6.91 15.52 -9.47
N LEU A 152 -7.07 15.66 -10.78
CA LEU A 152 -8.16 16.40 -11.39
C LEU A 152 -9.52 15.79 -11.06
N GLY A 153 -9.65 14.46 -11.15
CA GLY A 153 -10.90 13.76 -10.85
C GLY A 153 -11.26 13.63 -9.37
N SER A 154 -10.35 13.99 -8.46
CA SER A 154 -10.58 13.90 -7.00
C SER A 154 -10.81 15.26 -6.34
N ARG A 155 -10.51 16.35 -7.05
CA ARG A 155 -10.59 17.72 -6.55
C ARG A 155 -12.02 18.08 -6.15
N GLY A 156 -12.18 18.75 -5.00
CA GLY A 156 -13.46 19.24 -4.50
C GLY A 156 -14.39 18.18 -3.90
N TYR A 157 -14.02 16.89 -3.93
CA TYR A 157 -14.87 15.79 -3.44
C TYR A 157 -14.21 14.89 -2.40
N LEU A 158 -12.92 14.58 -2.55
CA LEU A 158 -12.20 13.74 -1.60
C LEU A 158 -11.54 14.56 -0.50
N CYS A 159 -11.57 14.04 0.73
CA CYS A 159 -10.69 14.45 1.80
C CYS A 159 -9.24 14.16 1.42
N GLN A 160 -8.37 15.18 1.48
CA GLN A 160 -6.97 15.04 1.08
C GLN A 160 -6.14 14.12 2.00
N LYS A 161 -6.59 13.92 3.24
CA LYS A 161 -5.93 13.03 4.22
C LYS A 161 -6.30 11.55 4.02
N CYS A 162 -7.59 11.22 4.04
CA CYS A 162 -8.04 9.81 3.97
C CYS A 162 -8.44 9.34 2.58
N TRP A 163 -8.47 10.23 1.59
CA TRP A 163 -8.91 9.97 0.20
C TRP A 163 -10.33 9.40 0.10
N LEU A 164 -11.14 9.55 1.15
CA LEU A 164 -12.55 9.24 1.12
C LEU A 164 -13.34 10.51 0.79
N PRO A 165 -14.52 10.38 0.20
CA PRO A 165 -15.45 11.50 0.03
C PRO A 165 -15.70 12.22 1.35
N PHE A 166 -15.94 13.53 1.32
CA PHE A 166 -16.13 14.32 2.56
C PHE A 166 -17.21 13.75 3.48
N GLU A 167 -18.31 13.26 2.91
CA GLU A 167 -19.41 12.57 3.61
C GLU A 167 -19.00 11.25 4.31
N ASP A 168 -17.91 10.62 3.87
CA ASP A 168 -17.37 9.35 4.39
C ASP A 168 -16.04 9.55 5.13
N CYS A 169 -15.65 10.79 5.39
CA CYS A 169 -14.35 11.10 5.97
C CYS A 169 -14.17 10.36 7.31
N MET A 170 -13.04 9.66 7.45
CA MET A 170 -12.72 8.87 8.64
C MET A 170 -11.65 9.51 9.52
N CYS A 171 -11.13 10.68 9.16
CA CYS A 171 -9.93 11.24 9.79
C CYS A 171 -10.06 11.48 11.30
N SER A 172 -11.26 11.76 11.81
CA SER A 172 -11.50 11.94 13.25
C SER A 172 -11.36 10.65 14.06
N ARG A 173 -11.39 9.49 13.41
CA ARG A 173 -11.24 8.16 14.02
C ARG A 173 -9.84 7.58 13.89
N VAL A 174 -8.94 8.26 13.17
CA VAL A 174 -7.55 7.83 13.02
C VAL A 174 -6.72 8.62 14.03
N MET A 175 -6.12 7.92 14.98
CA MET A 175 -5.27 8.52 16.01
C MET A 175 -3.82 8.60 15.51
N PRO A 176 -3.25 9.80 15.31
CA PRO A 176 -1.86 9.94 14.93
C PRO A 176 -0.95 9.50 16.08
N CYS A 177 0.19 8.90 15.75
CA CYS A 177 1.22 8.55 16.72
C CYS A 177 2.61 8.53 16.08
N SER A 178 3.67 8.78 16.85
CA SER A 178 5.03 8.79 16.30
C SER A 178 5.57 7.39 16.12
N LEU A 179 6.19 7.13 14.97
CA LEU A 179 7.03 5.94 14.76
C LEU A 179 8.38 6.09 15.49
N TRP A 180 9.03 4.97 15.81
CA TRP A 180 10.41 4.99 16.29
C TRP A 180 11.32 5.68 15.25
N ARG A 181 12.14 6.64 15.69
CA ARG A 181 12.96 7.48 14.80
C ARG A 181 14.03 6.70 14.03
N GLY A 182 14.43 5.53 14.51
CA GLY A 182 15.37 4.64 13.81
C GLY A 182 14.72 3.84 12.68
N MET A 183 13.46 4.11 12.33
CA MET A 183 12.74 3.39 11.27
C MET A 183 11.94 4.33 10.38
N ARG A 184 11.92 4.02 9.09
CA ARG A 184 11.12 4.70 8.08
C ARG A 184 10.46 3.70 7.13
N PHE A 185 9.19 3.92 6.83
CA PHE A 185 8.47 3.23 5.77
C PHE A 185 8.52 4.01 4.45
N TRP A 186 8.78 3.31 3.37
CA TRP A 186 8.68 3.81 2.00
C TRP A 186 7.54 3.11 1.28
N LEU A 187 6.50 3.88 0.99
CA LEU A 187 5.29 3.40 0.32
C LEU A 187 5.55 3.51 -1.18
N TYR A 188 6.15 2.47 -1.76
CA TYR A 188 6.43 2.43 -3.18
C TYR A 188 5.16 2.06 -3.93
N MET A 189 4.40 3.09 -4.33
CA MET A 189 3.01 2.98 -4.74
C MET A 189 2.85 2.98 -6.26
N HIS A 190 2.04 2.05 -6.76
CA HIS A 190 1.66 2.04 -8.16
C HIS A 190 0.74 3.24 -8.49
N PRO A 191 0.95 3.98 -9.60
CA PRO A 191 0.20 5.21 -9.87
C PRO A 191 -1.33 5.01 -10.06
N LYS A 192 -1.78 3.81 -10.43
CA LYS A 192 -3.22 3.47 -10.48
C LYS A 192 -3.88 3.34 -9.09
N ASP A 193 -3.08 3.15 -8.05
CA ASP A 193 -3.50 3.01 -6.65
C ASP A 193 -3.45 4.33 -5.88
N PHE A 194 -2.78 5.35 -6.42
CA PHE A 194 -2.83 6.73 -5.92
C PHE A 194 -4.27 7.26 -5.90
N LEU A 195 -4.66 7.88 -4.78
CA LEU A 195 -6.02 8.36 -4.48
C LEU A 195 -7.13 7.29 -4.55
N ARG A 196 -6.79 6.00 -4.50
CA ARG A 196 -7.80 4.95 -4.33
C ARG A 196 -8.37 4.97 -2.91
N GLN A 197 -9.69 5.05 -2.82
CA GLN A 197 -10.43 5.05 -1.55
C GLN A 197 -10.11 3.85 -0.65
N ASN A 198 -9.86 2.68 -1.23
CA ASN A 198 -9.55 1.44 -0.50
C ASN A 198 -8.05 1.11 -0.43
N ASN A 199 -7.17 2.01 -0.86
CA ASN A 199 -5.74 1.86 -0.64
C ASN A 199 -5.48 1.89 0.87
N THR A 200 -4.76 0.89 1.40
CA THR A 200 -4.46 0.79 2.83
C THR A 200 -3.08 1.35 3.18
N GLY A 201 -2.17 1.47 2.20
CA GLY A 201 -0.85 2.05 2.41
C GLY A 201 -0.92 3.48 2.96
N LYS A 202 -1.94 4.25 2.56
CA LYS A 202 -2.20 5.59 3.08
C LYS A 202 -2.37 5.69 4.59
N LEU A 203 -2.81 4.62 5.24
CA LEU A 203 -2.96 4.61 6.69
C LEU A 203 -1.62 4.83 7.40
N LEU A 204 -0.51 4.41 6.80
CA LEU A 204 0.81 4.52 7.42
C LEU A 204 1.22 5.97 7.62
N TRP A 205 1.06 6.86 6.64
CA TRP A 205 1.36 8.28 6.84
C TRP A 205 0.23 9.03 7.54
N GLN A 206 -1.00 8.52 7.52
CA GLN A 206 -2.08 9.09 8.34
C GLN A 206 -1.85 8.85 9.84
N VAL A 207 -1.27 7.69 10.20
CA VAL A 207 -0.93 7.35 11.58
C VAL A 207 0.43 7.94 11.96
N PHE A 208 1.49 7.71 11.18
CA PHE A 208 2.86 8.04 11.55
C PHE A 208 3.38 9.40 11.04
N GLY A 209 2.66 10.03 10.11
CA GLY A 209 3.11 11.23 9.41
C GLY A 209 3.96 10.93 8.16
N VAL A 210 4.02 11.89 7.24
CA VAL A 210 4.66 11.76 5.92
C VAL A 210 6.18 11.60 5.97
N GLU A 211 6.82 11.99 7.07
CA GLU A 211 8.26 11.84 7.29
C GLU A 211 8.66 10.42 7.71
N ALA A 212 7.77 9.74 8.44
CA ALA A 212 7.99 8.38 8.92
C ALA A 212 7.45 7.32 7.96
N ALA A 213 6.42 7.67 7.18
CA ALA A 213 5.90 6.87 6.08
C ALA A 213 5.82 7.73 4.82
N THR A 214 6.85 7.63 3.99
CA THR A 214 7.02 8.51 2.82
C THR A 214 6.47 7.85 1.56
N LEU A 215 5.64 8.58 0.82
CA LEU A 215 5.10 8.16 -0.47
C LEU A 215 6.19 8.26 -1.55
N CYS A 216 6.37 7.19 -2.32
CA CYS A 216 7.16 7.18 -3.55
C CYS A 216 6.33 6.54 -4.67
N LEU A 217 5.95 7.32 -5.68
CA LEU A 217 5.13 6.87 -6.80
C LEU A 217 6.00 6.21 -7.87
N PHE A 218 5.67 4.98 -8.22
CA PHE A 218 6.37 4.18 -9.24
C PHE A 218 6.39 4.90 -10.59
N GLY A 219 7.60 5.14 -11.12
CA GLY A 219 7.81 5.85 -12.38
C GLY A 219 7.71 7.38 -12.26
N ILE A 220 7.78 7.95 -11.05
CA ILE A 220 7.96 9.40 -10.85
C ILE A 220 9.39 9.65 -10.40
N THR A 221 10.20 10.16 -11.33
CA THR A 221 11.64 10.33 -11.18
C THR A 221 12.02 11.11 -9.94
N GLU A 222 11.40 12.27 -9.70
CA GLU A 222 11.74 13.14 -8.58
C GLU A 222 11.53 12.45 -7.22
N GLN A 223 10.51 11.60 -7.10
CA GLN A 223 10.25 10.84 -5.87
C GLN A 223 11.17 9.63 -5.73
N GLU A 224 11.43 8.91 -6.83
CA GLU A 224 12.36 7.79 -6.84
C GLU A 224 13.78 8.25 -6.51
N GLU A 225 14.21 9.40 -7.01
CA GLU A 225 15.49 10.01 -6.66
C GLU A 225 15.59 10.36 -5.17
N ILE A 226 14.56 10.97 -4.58
CA ILE A 226 14.52 11.25 -3.13
C ILE A 226 14.67 9.95 -2.32
N MET A 227 13.94 8.91 -2.71
CA MET A 227 13.99 7.60 -2.06
C MET A 227 15.38 6.96 -2.18
N TRP A 228 15.93 6.86 -3.39
CA TRP A 228 17.24 6.25 -3.63
C TRP A 228 18.39 7.04 -3.07
N ASN A 229 18.32 8.38 -3.06
CA ASN A 229 19.28 9.21 -2.35
C ASN A 229 19.26 8.87 -0.87
N THR A 230 18.07 8.73 -0.25
CA THR A 230 17.99 8.31 1.16
C THR A 230 18.62 6.93 1.38
N PHE A 231 18.37 5.97 0.49
CA PHE A 231 18.95 4.62 0.58
C PHE A 231 20.48 4.62 0.43
N LYS A 232 21.01 5.48 -0.46
CA LYS A 232 22.45 5.63 -0.65
C LYS A 232 23.13 6.15 0.62
N HIS A 233 22.51 7.11 1.31
CA HIS A 233 23.02 7.65 2.57
C HIS A 233 22.91 6.63 3.71
N ALA A 234 21.79 5.90 3.81
CA ALA A 234 21.59 4.89 4.85
C ALA A 234 22.49 3.65 4.68
N GLY A 235 22.87 3.33 3.45
CA GLY A 235 23.65 2.14 3.11
C GLY A 235 22.80 0.87 2.97
N LYS A 236 23.29 -0.07 2.15
CA LYS A 236 22.57 -1.30 1.76
C LYS A 236 22.02 -2.10 2.94
N ASN A 237 22.75 -2.20 4.04
CA ASN A 237 22.38 -3.01 5.21
C ASN A 237 21.17 -2.43 5.98
N ASN A 238 20.83 -1.17 5.72
CA ASN A 238 19.72 -0.47 6.34
C ASN A 238 18.50 -0.33 5.41
N VAL A 239 18.44 -1.10 4.31
CA VAL A 239 17.33 -1.06 3.36
C VAL A 239 16.76 -2.46 3.11
N TRP A 240 15.47 -2.61 3.37
CA TRP A 240 14.77 -3.90 3.35
C TRP A 240 13.45 -3.78 2.59
N CYS A 241 13.24 -4.66 1.60
CA CYS A 241 11.98 -4.72 0.87
C CYS A 241 11.05 -5.77 1.48
N LEU A 242 9.82 -5.39 1.84
CA LEU A 242 8.79 -6.33 2.27
C LEU A 242 8.14 -6.94 1.03
N TYR A 243 8.71 -8.06 0.58
CA TYR A 243 8.22 -8.76 -0.60
C TYR A 243 8.58 -10.25 -0.52
N PRO A 244 7.61 -11.16 -0.73
CA PRO A 244 7.87 -12.58 -0.78
C PRO A 244 8.56 -12.92 -2.10
N ASN A 245 9.88 -12.68 -2.16
CA ASN A 245 10.68 -13.04 -3.31
C ASN A 245 10.93 -14.56 -3.31
N LYS A 246 10.14 -15.30 -4.10
CA LYS A 246 10.28 -16.76 -4.23
C LYS A 246 11.57 -17.21 -4.94
N ASN A 247 12.26 -16.28 -5.62
CA ASN A 247 13.40 -16.57 -6.48
C ASN A 247 14.74 -16.18 -5.85
N ALA A 248 14.74 -15.59 -4.65
CA ALA A 248 15.95 -15.30 -3.87
C ALA A 248 15.72 -15.67 -2.40
N THR A 249 16.78 -15.70 -1.59
CA THR A 249 16.71 -15.98 -0.15
C THR A 249 16.00 -14.83 0.59
N SER A 250 14.67 -14.78 0.55
CA SER A 250 13.89 -13.91 1.43
C SER A 250 14.11 -14.36 2.87
N LYS A 251 14.50 -13.42 3.74
CA LYS A 251 14.73 -13.70 5.16
C LYS A 251 13.45 -13.53 5.95
N SER A 252 13.26 -14.30 7.01
CA SER A 252 12.32 -13.92 8.09
C SER A 252 12.85 -12.71 8.85
N VAL A 253 12.01 -12.03 9.63
CA VAL A 253 12.46 -10.93 10.51
C VAL A 253 13.52 -11.42 11.51
N GLN A 254 13.35 -12.64 12.04
CA GLN A 254 14.32 -13.27 12.94
C GLN A 254 15.67 -13.51 12.26
N GLU A 255 15.71 -13.94 11.00
CA GLU A 255 16.95 -14.15 10.26
C GLU A 255 17.62 -12.83 9.83
N ALA A 256 16.82 -11.78 9.63
CA ALA A 256 17.32 -10.46 9.25
C ALA A 256 17.92 -9.69 10.44
N PHE A 257 17.30 -9.80 11.62
CA PHE A 257 17.63 -8.94 12.77
C PHE A 257 17.84 -9.70 14.10
N GLY A 258 17.64 -11.01 14.16
CA GLY A 258 17.72 -11.79 15.40
C GLY A 258 19.12 -12.33 15.73
N GLN A 259 20.10 -12.15 14.85
CA GLN A 259 21.48 -12.62 15.04
C GLN A 259 22.39 -11.46 15.45
N GLU A 260 22.38 -11.12 16.74
CA GLU A 260 23.56 -10.54 17.38
C GLU A 260 24.06 -11.52 18.44
N SER A 261 25.00 -12.39 18.06
CA SER A 261 25.89 -13.02 19.03
C SER A 261 27.33 -13.01 18.53
N SER A 262 28.16 -12.32 19.32
CA SER A 262 29.62 -12.36 19.43
C SER A 262 30.48 -11.57 18.44
N ALA A 263 31.15 -10.57 19.03
CA ALA A 263 32.44 -9.98 18.65
C ALA A 263 32.53 -9.21 17.32
N ASP A 264 32.04 -7.96 17.30
CA ASP A 264 32.77 -6.84 16.64
C ASP A 264 32.16 -5.42 16.86
N GLN A 265 31.45 -5.18 17.97
CA GLN A 265 31.00 -3.82 18.35
C GLN A 265 32.13 -2.99 19.00
N LYS A 266 33.26 -2.84 18.29
CA LYS A 266 34.31 -1.86 18.64
C LYS A 266 34.64 -0.95 17.45
N CYS A 267 33.65 -0.43 16.74
CA CYS A 267 33.86 0.77 15.92
C CYS A 267 32.53 1.44 15.53
N THR A 268 31.87 2.18 16.43
CA THR A 268 30.83 3.13 15.98
C THR A 268 30.58 4.26 16.99
N GLN A 269 31.64 4.97 17.36
CA GLN A 269 31.52 6.32 17.94
C GLN A 269 31.93 7.35 16.89
N LEU A 270 31.01 7.69 15.98
CA LEU A 270 30.93 8.92 15.16
C LEU A 270 30.02 8.69 13.94
N MET A 271 28.74 8.38 14.16
CA MET A 271 27.74 8.49 13.06
C MET A 271 26.52 9.23 13.59
N THR A 272 26.04 10.18 12.81
CA THR A 272 24.89 11.00 13.19
C THR A 272 23.62 10.16 13.15
N ASN A 273 22.58 10.55 13.90
CA ASN A 273 21.33 9.77 14.03
C ASN A 273 20.65 9.41 12.69
N GLY A 274 20.97 10.09 11.58
CA GLY A 274 20.45 9.78 10.25
C GLY A 274 21.01 8.49 9.63
N ASP A 275 22.28 8.16 9.93
CA ASP A 275 23.04 7.09 9.26
C ASP A 275 22.63 5.67 9.71
N LYS A 276 21.76 5.56 10.73
CA LYS A 276 21.28 4.29 11.31
C LYS A 276 19.79 4.00 11.05
N THR A 277 19.11 4.80 10.24
CA THR A 277 17.67 4.61 10.03
C THR A 277 17.41 3.37 9.17
N LEU A 278 16.65 2.41 9.68
CA LEU A 278 16.14 1.28 8.93
C LEU A 278 15.04 1.72 7.97
N ASN A 279 15.24 1.49 6.68
CA ASN A 279 14.32 1.82 5.61
C ASN A 279 13.59 0.57 5.13
N PHE A 280 12.28 0.53 5.32
CA PHE A 280 11.43 -0.57 4.88
C PHE A 280 10.60 -0.17 3.67
N ILE A 281 10.83 -0.83 2.53
CA ILE A 281 10.10 -0.60 1.29
C ILE A 281 8.87 -1.51 1.27
N LEU A 282 7.69 -0.90 1.19
CA LEU A 282 6.42 -1.59 1.01
C LEU A 282 5.94 -1.35 -0.42
N ILE A 283 5.85 -2.43 -1.20
CA ILE A 283 5.31 -2.36 -2.56
C ILE A 283 3.79 -2.25 -2.48
N ASP A 284 3.28 -1.05 -2.72
CA ASP A 284 1.87 -0.72 -2.62
C ASP A 284 1.21 -0.71 -4.00
N GLY A 285 0.77 -1.88 -4.42
CA GLY A 285 0.09 -2.06 -5.69
C GLY A 285 -0.68 -3.37 -5.74
N THR A 286 -1.26 -3.70 -6.89
CA THR A 286 -1.77 -5.05 -7.10
C THR A 286 -0.63 -6.05 -7.23
N TRP A 287 -0.85 -7.29 -6.82
CA TRP A 287 0.10 -8.39 -7.03
C TRP A 287 0.53 -8.59 -8.49
N SER A 288 -0.31 -8.23 -9.46
CA SER A 288 0.06 -8.24 -10.88
C SER A 288 1.09 -7.17 -11.23
N ASN A 289 1.06 -6.02 -10.55
CA ASN A 289 1.94 -4.89 -10.82
C ASN A 289 3.21 -4.97 -9.96
N SER A 290 3.14 -5.61 -8.79
CA SER A 290 4.25 -5.66 -7.83
C SER A 290 5.52 -6.28 -8.39
N ASN A 291 5.41 -7.22 -9.35
CA ASN A 291 6.58 -7.81 -9.99
C ASN A 291 7.39 -6.78 -10.78
N ALA A 292 6.75 -5.95 -11.60
CA ALA A 292 7.44 -4.90 -12.36
C ALA A 292 8.05 -3.84 -11.43
N MET A 293 7.33 -3.48 -10.37
CA MET A 293 7.83 -2.54 -9.35
C MET A 293 9.05 -3.11 -8.62
N PHE A 294 9.01 -4.38 -8.22
CA PHE A 294 10.12 -5.06 -7.57
C PHE A 294 11.33 -5.23 -8.51
N SER A 295 11.12 -5.60 -9.77
CA SER A 295 12.19 -5.68 -10.78
C SER A 295 12.92 -4.36 -10.93
N ARG A 296 12.19 -3.24 -11.00
CA ARG A 296 12.80 -1.91 -11.03
C ARG A 296 13.63 -1.64 -9.78
N LEU A 297 13.11 -1.94 -8.59
CA LEU A 297 13.89 -1.77 -7.35
C LEU A 297 15.19 -2.59 -7.37
N LYS A 298 15.14 -3.82 -7.89
CA LYS A 298 16.32 -4.67 -8.08
C LYS A 298 17.33 -4.07 -9.05
N GLU A 299 16.88 -3.58 -10.20
CA GLU A 299 17.75 -2.96 -11.21
C GLU A 299 18.48 -1.73 -10.65
N HIS A 300 17.77 -0.88 -9.91
CA HIS A 300 18.35 0.28 -9.22
C HIS A 300 19.31 -0.14 -8.11
N ALA A 301 18.95 -1.13 -7.28
CA ALA A 301 19.85 -1.67 -6.25
C ALA A 301 21.14 -2.23 -6.85
N LYS A 302 21.06 -2.92 -8.00
CA LYS A 302 22.21 -3.42 -8.74
C LYS A 302 23.09 -2.29 -9.26
N SER A 303 22.47 -1.24 -9.80
CA SER A 303 23.18 -0.05 -10.30
C SER A 303 23.93 0.70 -9.18
N ILE A 304 23.28 0.89 -8.02
CA ILE A 304 23.81 1.72 -6.93
C ILE A 304 24.79 0.97 -6.04
N TRP A 305 24.53 -0.32 -5.75
CA TRP A 305 25.32 -1.11 -4.80
C TRP A 305 26.11 -2.25 -5.44
N GLY A 306 26.01 -2.46 -6.75
CA GLY A 306 26.64 -3.60 -7.43
C GLY A 306 26.10 -4.97 -7.00
N ALA A 307 25.04 -5.00 -6.19
CA ALA A 307 24.49 -6.21 -5.60
C ALA A 307 23.48 -6.87 -6.56
N GLU A 308 23.54 -8.20 -6.69
CA GLU A 308 22.57 -8.92 -7.53
C GLU A 308 21.15 -8.93 -6.94
N ASP A 309 21.05 -8.80 -5.61
CA ASP A 309 19.78 -8.85 -4.89
C ASP A 309 19.59 -7.73 -3.86
N LEU A 310 18.38 -7.16 -3.88
CA LEU A 310 17.83 -6.28 -2.86
C LEU A 310 17.41 -7.11 -1.63
N PRO A 311 17.87 -6.79 -0.40
CA PRO A 311 17.47 -7.52 0.80
C PRO A 311 15.94 -7.53 0.95
N CYS A 312 15.36 -8.72 1.10
CA CYS A 312 13.92 -8.91 1.20
C CYS A 312 13.53 -9.61 2.50
N ILE A 313 12.45 -9.15 3.10
CA ILE A 313 11.80 -9.79 4.25
C ILE A 313 10.52 -10.44 3.76
N SER A 314 10.36 -11.72 4.10
CA SER A 314 9.09 -12.44 3.97
C SER A 314 8.45 -12.57 5.34
N LEU A 315 7.22 -12.08 5.47
CA LEU A 315 6.47 -12.12 6.72
C LEU A 315 5.56 -13.36 6.77
N ALA A 316 5.35 -13.89 7.96
CA ALA A 316 4.38 -14.96 8.19
C ALA A 316 2.96 -14.36 8.37
N THR A 317 2.44 -13.68 7.34
CA THR A 317 1.16 -12.97 7.46
C THR A 317 -0.04 -13.86 7.22
N GLY A 318 -1.03 -13.78 8.11
CA GLY A 318 -2.39 -14.27 7.86
C GLY A 318 -3.24 -13.31 7.03
N ALA A 319 -4.51 -13.65 6.78
CA ALA A 319 -5.39 -12.76 6.02
C ALA A 319 -5.70 -11.46 6.77
N SER A 320 -5.57 -10.34 6.06
CA SER A 320 -5.99 -9.02 6.51
C SER A 320 -7.51 -8.91 6.69
N ALA A 321 -7.97 -8.08 7.64
CA ALA A 321 -9.38 -7.69 7.81
C ALA A 321 -10.02 -7.14 6.52
N MET A 322 -9.22 -6.53 5.63
CA MET A 322 -9.68 -6.02 4.34
C MET A 322 -10.04 -7.11 3.33
N HIS A 323 -9.70 -8.38 3.58
CA HIS A 323 -10.07 -9.52 2.73
C HIS A 323 -11.59 -9.60 2.53
N LYS A 324 -12.38 -9.16 3.52
CA LYS A 324 -13.86 -9.11 3.44
C LYS A 324 -14.37 -8.13 2.38
N LEU A 325 -13.70 -6.99 2.18
CA LEU A 325 -14.07 -5.98 1.17
C LEU A 325 -13.41 -6.23 -0.19
N ARG A 326 -12.21 -6.81 -0.19
CA ARG A 326 -11.45 -7.15 -1.38
C ARG A 326 -10.81 -8.53 -1.17
N PRO A 327 -11.48 -9.61 -1.62
CA PRO A 327 -10.91 -10.95 -1.56
C PRO A 327 -9.53 -10.95 -2.19
N GLN A 328 -8.54 -11.35 -1.41
CA GLN A 328 -7.17 -11.52 -1.89
C GLN A 328 -7.07 -12.86 -2.60
N PRO A 329 -6.17 -13.00 -3.59
CA PRO A 329 -6.03 -14.23 -4.37
C PRO A 329 -5.68 -15.46 -3.52
N SER A 330 -5.07 -15.24 -2.34
CA SER A 330 -4.63 -16.28 -1.43
C SER A 330 -4.36 -15.71 -0.02
N TRP A 331 -4.19 -16.57 0.98
CA TRP A 331 -4.04 -16.19 2.40
C TRP A 331 -2.67 -15.58 2.73
N ASP A 332 -1.64 -15.92 1.95
CA ASP A 332 -0.28 -15.35 1.95
C ASP A 332 -0.21 -13.94 1.34
N ARG A 333 -1.33 -13.44 0.80
CA ARG A 333 -1.40 -12.15 0.12
C ARG A 333 -2.12 -11.13 0.98
N THR A 334 -1.35 -10.42 1.79
CA THR A 334 -1.86 -9.38 2.70
C THR A 334 -1.93 -7.99 2.04
N CYS A 335 -2.64 -7.05 2.67
CA CYS A 335 -2.63 -5.64 2.22
C CYS A 335 -1.44 -4.89 2.82
N THR A 336 -1.08 -3.74 2.23
CA THR A 336 0.09 -2.93 2.63
C THR A 336 0.09 -2.55 4.12
N ALA A 337 -1.05 -2.17 4.68
CA ALA A 337 -1.15 -1.85 6.12
C ALA A 337 -0.92 -3.10 6.99
N ALA A 338 -1.45 -4.25 6.58
CA ALA A 338 -1.27 -5.49 7.31
C ALA A 338 0.15 -6.06 7.17
N ALA A 339 0.85 -5.81 6.07
CA ALA A 339 2.28 -6.09 5.97
C ALA A 339 3.10 -5.24 6.96
N ALA A 340 2.77 -3.94 7.10
CA ALA A 340 3.41 -3.08 8.10
C ALA A 340 3.13 -3.54 9.54
N ILE A 341 1.87 -3.90 9.84
CA ILE A 341 1.48 -4.49 11.14
C ILE A 341 2.29 -5.76 11.41
N GLY A 342 2.39 -6.66 10.44
CA GLY A 342 3.17 -7.90 10.55
C GLY A 342 4.63 -7.62 10.88
N LEU A 343 5.27 -6.70 10.15
CA LEU A 343 6.66 -6.30 10.42
C LEU A 343 6.83 -5.73 11.83
N LEU A 344 5.98 -4.78 12.23
CA LEU A 344 6.07 -4.14 13.55
C LEU A 344 5.92 -5.17 14.68
N SER A 345 4.97 -6.09 14.54
CA SER A 345 4.73 -7.16 15.49
C SER A 345 5.90 -8.16 15.55
N GLU A 346 6.46 -8.56 14.40
CA GLU A 346 7.62 -9.47 14.38
C GLU A 346 8.89 -8.80 14.95
N LEU A 347 9.13 -7.52 14.62
CA LEU A 347 10.27 -6.77 15.17
C LEU A 347 10.15 -6.62 16.69
N GLN A 348 8.97 -6.36 17.24
CA GLN A 348 8.75 -6.21 18.68
C GLN A 348 9.24 -7.42 19.51
N LEU A 349 9.20 -8.62 18.92
CA LEU A 349 9.61 -9.86 19.58
C LEU A 349 11.12 -9.98 19.76
N LEU A 350 11.90 -9.16 19.04
CA LEU A 350 13.35 -9.15 19.12
C LEU A 350 13.83 -8.24 20.27
N PRO A 351 14.81 -8.68 21.08
CA PRO A 351 15.31 -7.92 22.23
C PRO A 351 15.75 -6.48 21.91
N GLU A 352 16.34 -6.27 20.73
CA GLU A 352 16.81 -4.95 20.28
C GLU A 352 15.66 -3.93 20.13
N PHE A 353 14.47 -4.39 19.75
CA PHE A 353 13.34 -3.52 19.41
C PHE A 353 12.25 -3.46 20.48
N THR A 354 12.28 -4.36 21.48
CA THR A 354 11.21 -4.47 22.50
C THR A 354 10.94 -3.15 23.23
N SER A 355 11.96 -2.31 23.43
CA SER A 355 11.86 -1.03 24.13
C SER A 355 11.14 0.08 23.33
N TYR A 356 10.96 -0.08 22.02
CA TYR A 356 10.40 0.97 21.15
C TYR A 356 8.87 0.96 21.06
N GLY A 357 8.20 -0.04 21.65
CA GLY A 357 6.74 -0.16 21.69
C GLY A 357 6.12 -0.28 20.30
N LEU A 358 6.70 -1.11 19.44
CA LEU A 358 6.25 -1.34 18.06
C LEU A 358 4.90 -2.06 18.01
N ASP A 359 4.56 -2.86 19.03
CA ASP A 359 3.23 -3.44 19.24
C ASP A 359 2.12 -2.39 19.25
N LYS A 360 2.30 -1.30 20.02
CA LYS A 360 1.33 -0.20 20.09
C LYS A 360 1.22 0.55 18.76
N ARG A 361 2.30 0.58 17.97
CA ARG A 361 2.29 1.16 16.61
C ARG A 361 1.55 0.26 15.64
N ALA A 362 1.69 -1.05 15.78
CA ALA A 362 0.94 -2.03 15.02
C ALA A 362 -0.57 -1.91 15.34
N GLU A 363 -0.94 -1.83 16.61
CA GLU A 363 -2.33 -1.63 17.07
C GLU A 363 -2.93 -0.33 16.50
N ALA A 364 -2.20 0.78 16.52
CA ALA A 364 -2.67 2.04 15.94
C ALA A 364 -2.96 1.95 14.42
N VAL A 365 -2.16 1.19 13.67
CA VAL A 365 -2.40 0.93 12.24
C VAL A 365 -3.59 -0.01 12.05
N GLU A 366 -3.77 -1.00 12.94
CA GLU A 366 -4.91 -1.91 12.92
C GLU A 366 -6.22 -1.17 13.20
N ASP A 367 -6.26 -0.29 14.20
CA ASP A 367 -7.41 0.59 14.48
C ASP A 367 -7.76 1.48 13.30
N ALA A 368 -6.75 2.07 12.65
CA ALA A 368 -6.95 2.88 11.45
C ALA A 368 -7.50 2.04 10.28
N LEU A 369 -7.10 0.77 10.19
CA LEU A 369 -7.61 -0.19 9.20
C LEU A 369 -9.08 -0.53 9.47
N VAL A 370 -9.47 -0.71 10.74
CA VAL A 370 -10.87 -0.91 11.15
C VAL A 370 -11.70 0.32 10.79
N ALA A 371 -11.24 1.53 11.10
CA ALA A 371 -11.94 2.77 10.75
C ALA A 371 -12.19 2.90 9.23
N LEU A 372 -11.19 2.51 8.42
CA LEU A 372 -11.31 2.47 6.96
C LEU A 372 -12.32 1.42 6.49
N LEU A 373 -12.24 0.21 7.03
CA LEU A 373 -13.16 -0.88 6.73
C LEU A 373 -14.61 -0.47 7.01
N GLU A 374 -14.86 0.15 8.17
CA GLU A 374 -16.17 0.68 8.55
C GLU A 374 -16.63 1.78 7.59
N ALA A 375 -15.78 2.77 7.28
CA ALA A 375 -16.13 3.86 6.37
C ALA A 375 -16.57 3.34 4.99
N LEU A 376 -15.77 2.43 4.43
CA LEU A 376 -16.03 1.83 3.13
C LEU A 376 -17.28 0.93 3.16
N THR A 377 -17.52 0.22 4.25
CA THR A 377 -18.71 -0.63 4.42
C THR A 377 -19.97 0.21 4.49
N THR A 378 -20.00 1.26 5.33
CA THR A 378 -21.10 2.22 5.44
C THR A 378 -21.39 2.87 4.09
N ARG A 379 -20.35 3.31 3.38
CA ARG A 379 -20.48 3.85 2.02
C ARG A 379 -21.13 2.85 1.06
N ARG A 380 -20.68 1.58 1.06
CA ARG A 380 -21.25 0.56 0.17
C ARG A 380 -22.73 0.33 0.44
N LEU A 381 -23.10 0.23 1.71
CA LEU A 381 -24.49 0.09 2.13
C LEU A 381 -25.36 1.27 1.67
N ARG A 382 -24.90 2.50 1.91
CA ARG A 382 -25.59 3.72 1.48
C ARG A 382 -25.77 3.80 -0.04
N MET A 383 -24.81 3.26 -0.81
CA MET A 383 -24.89 3.17 -2.27
C MET A 383 -25.69 1.95 -2.77
N GLY A 384 -26.38 1.22 -1.89
CA GLY A 384 -27.17 0.03 -2.25
C GLY A 384 -26.33 -1.16 -2.73
N ARG A 385 -25.03 -1.21 -2.40
CA ARG A 385 -24.11 -2.27 -2.84
C ARG A 385 -23.92 -3.31 -1.73
N SER A 386 -23.93 -4.59 -2.11
CA SER A 386 -23.63 -5.70 -1.18
C SER A 386 -22.26 -5.53 -0.49
N ILE A 387 -22.19 -5.87 0.79
CA ILE A 387 -20.96 -5.94 1.59
C ILE A 387 -20.17 -7.21 1.22
N THR A 388 -20.85 -8.31 0.90
CA THR A 388 -20.24 -9.53 0.41
C THR A 388 -20.07 -9.45 -1.10
N ARG A 389 -18.82 -9.53 -1.57
CA ARG A 389 -18.57 -9.81 -2.99
C ARG A 389 -18.87 -11.29 -3.18
N LYS A 390 -19.89 -11.66 -3.98
CA LYS A 390 -20.11 -13.07 -4.36
C LYS A 390 -18.77 -13.63 -4.80
N VAL A 391 -18.32 -14.72 -4.17
CA VAL A 391 -17.19 -15.50 -4.67
C VAL A 391 -17.54 -15.81 -6.11
N ARG A 392 -16.73 -15.37 -7.07
CA ARG A 392 -16.85 -15.89 -8.44
C ARG A 392 -16.51 -17.37 -8.29
N HIS A 393 -17.53 -18.20 -8.15
CA HIS A 393 -17.35 -19.63 -8.31
C HIS A 393 -16.82 -19.82 -9.73
N SER A 394 -15.69 -20.48 -9.85
CA SER A 394 -15.15 -21.06 -11.08
C SER A 394 -16.01 -22.24 -11.55
N ARG A 395 -17.33 -22.10 -11.48
CA ARG A 395 -18.35 -22.99 -12.04
C ARG A 395 -19.17 -22.14 -13.01
N ASP A 396 -18.54 -21.75 -14.10
CA ASP A 396 -19.15 -21.29 -15.36
C ASP A 396 -18.01 -21.18 -16.39
N ILE A 397 -17.31 -22.30 -16.57
CA ILE A 397 -16.60 -22.63 -17.81
C ILE A 397 -17.08 -24.05 -18.10
N CYS A 398 -18.16 -24.14 -18.88
CA CYS A 398 -18.47 -25.32 -19.67
C CYS A 398 -17.99 -25.06 -21.09
#